data_AF-A0A1N7L4U1-F1
#
_entry.id   AF-A0A1N7L4U1-F1
#
_cell.length_a   1.000
_cell.length_b   1.000
_cell.length_c   1.000
_cell.angle_alpha   90.00
_cell.angle_beta   90.00
_cell.angle_gamma   90.00
#
_symmetry.space_group_name_H-M   'P 1'
#
loop_
_entity.id
_entity.type
_entity.pdbx_description
1 polymer ?
#
loop_
_entity_poly.entity_id
_entity_poly.type
_entity_poly.pdbx_seq_one_letter_code
_entity_poly.pdbx_strand_id
1 'polypeptide(L)'
;MLTIQDCLDLCELDIDEVLAIAHHEHLPDIVAIEKAHALLKESWGAPAIRQMILDEVHVCVERGDCSEAAKALALLNRTFVAHPGGVDRRSVPHQSHHH
;
A
#
# COMPACT_ATOMS: atom_id res chain seq x y z
N MET A 1 -13.16 -22.99 3.38
CA MET A 1 -13.04 -21.72 4.13
C MET A 1 -12.13 -20.82 3.33
N LEU A 2 -12.43 -19.53 3.31
CA LEU A 2 -11.59 -18.52 2.64
C LEU A 2 -10.39 -18.19 3.55
N THR A 3 -9.20 -18.10 2.97
CA THR A 3 -7.93 -17.80 3.65
C THR A 3 -7.46 -16.38 3.35
N ILE A 4 -6.46 -15.88 4.10
CA ILE A 4 -5.79 -14.61 3.78
C ILE A 4 -5.18 -14.65 2.38
N GLN A 5 -4.60 -15.78 1.98
CA GLN A 5 -4.02 -15.93 0.64
C GLN A 5 -5.08 -15.78 -0.46
N ASP A 6 -6.26 -16.36 -0.26
CA ASP A 6 -7.37 -16.20 -1.22
C ASP A 6 -7.79 -14.73 -1.36
N CYS A 7 -7.74 -13.93 -0.28
CA CYS A 7 -8.00 -12.49 -0.33
C CYS A 7 -6.90 -11.73 -1.08
N LEU A 8 -5.63 -12.05 -0.84
CA LEU A 8 -4.49 -11.42 -1.52
C LEU A 8 -4.56 -11.67 -3.03
N ASP A 9 -4.79 -12.92 -3.42
CA ASP A 9 -4.88 -13.32 -4.82
C ASP A 9 -6.07 -12.65 -5.52
N LEU A 10 -7.23 -12.55 -4.84
CA LEU A 10 -8.42 -11.87 -5.38
C LEU A 10 -8.22 -10.36 -5.54
N CYS A 11 -7.46 -9.74 -4.64
CA CYS A 11 -7.25 -8.30 -4.62
C CYS A 11 -6.01 -7.85 -5.40
N GLU A 12 -5.25 -8.78 -5.99
CA GLU A 12 -3.98 -8.54 -6.69
C GLU A 12 -2.95 -7.82 -5.80
N LEU A 13 -2.87 -8.21 -4.53
CA LEU A 13 -1.98 -7.60 -3.52
C LEU A 13 -0.83 -8.53 -3.12
N ASP A 14 0.35 -7.94 -2.91
CA ASP A 14 1.47 -8.62 -2.24
C ASP A 14 1.24 -8.56 -0.71
N ILE A 15 1.56 -9.64 0.00
CA ILE A 15 1.48 -9.68 1.47
C ILE A 15 2.35 -8.58 2.11
N ASP A 16 3.51 -8.28 1.54
CA ASP A 16 4.40 -7.25 2.07
C ASP A 16 3.79 -5.85 1.90
N GLU A 17 3.03 -5.59 0.82
CA GLU A 17 2.28 -4.34 0.63
C GLU A 17 1.21 -4.19 1.72
N VAL A 18 0.49 -5.27 2.01
CA VAL A 18 -0.54 -5.31 3.06
C VAL A 18 0.06 -5.05 4.43
N LEU A 19 1.18 -5.70 4.77
CA LEU A 19 1.86 -5.51 6.05
C LEU A 19 2.37 -4.08 6.21
N ALA A 20 2.93 -3.48 5.14
CA ALA A 20 3.36 -2.09 5.18
C ALA A 20 2.18 -1.13 5.43
N ILE A 21 1.04 -1.35 4.76
CA ILE A 21 -0.17 -0.53 4.98
C ILE A 21 -0.73 -0.74 6.39
N ALA A 22 -0.78 -1.99 6.86
CA ALA A 22 -1.26 -2.35 8.20
C ALA A 22 -0.43 -1.66 9.29
N HIS A 23 0.90 -1.66 9.14
CA HIS A 23 1.80 -0.98 10.07
C HIS A 23 1.64 0.53 10.03
N HIS A 24 1.63 1.12 8.83
CA HIS A 24 1.53 2.55 8.62
C HIS A 24 0.21 3.14 9.15
N GLU A 25 -0.90 2.46 8.93
CA GLU A 25 -2.24 2.92 9.32
C GLU A 25 -2.70 2.36 10.68
N HIS A 26 -1.89 1.50 11.32
CA HIS A 26 -2.23 0.78 12.54
C HIS A 26 -3.54 -0.03 12.43
N LEU A 27 -3.68 -0.78 11.32
CA LEU A 27 -4.86 -1.58 11.00
C LEU A 27 -4.56 -3.08 11.13
N PRO A 28 -5.57 -3.91 11.46
CA PRO A 28 -5.46 -5.35 11.25
C PRO A 28 -5.27 -5.71 9.76
N ASP A 29 -4.52 -6.77 9.46
CA ASP A 29 -4.17 -7.18 8.09
C ASP A 29 -5.38 -7.27 7.15
N ILE A 30 -6.50 -7.85 7.61
CA ILE A 30 -7.71 -7.99 6.79
C ILE A 30 -8.33 -6.63 6.42
N VAL A 31 -8.19 -5.63 7.29
CA VAL A 31 -8.66 -4.26 7.05
C VAL A 31 -7.68 -3.53 6.12
N ALA A 32 -6.38 -3.79 6.25
CA ALA A 32 -5.38 -3.28 5.32
C ALA A 32 -5.56 -3.81 3.90
N ILE A 33 -5.93 -5.10 3.73
CA ILE A 33 -6.31 -5.68 2.44
C ILE A 33 -7.48 -4.91 1.82
N GLU A 34 -8.56 -4.72 2.57
CA GLU A 34 -9.75 -4.01 2.08
C GLU A 34 -9.42 -2.57 1.67
N LYS A 35 -8.66 -1.86 2.50
CA LYS A 35 -8.18 -0.51 2.21
C LYS A 35 -7.32 -0.45 0.95
N ALA A 36 -6.35 -1.36 0.80
CA ALA A 36 -5.48 -1.42 -0.36
C ALA A 36 -6.29 -1.71 -1.64
N HIS A 37 -7.22 -2.67 -1.58
CA HIS A 37 -8.10 -3.01 -2.69
C HIS A 37 -9.03 -1.84 -3.06
N ALA A 38 -9.54 -1.09 -2.09
CA ALA A 38 -10.34 0.11 -2.32
C ALA A 38 -9.50 1.21 -2.98
N LEU A 39 -8.27 1.43 -2.50
CA LEU A 39 -7.35 2.41 -3.10
C LEU A 39 -7.03 2.06 -4.56
N LEU A 40 -6.74 0.81 -4.89
CA LEU A 40 -6.38 0.41 -6.27
C LEU A 40 -7.50 0.63 -7.30
N LYS A 41 -8.75 0.87 -6.88
CA LYS A 41 -9.86 1.28 -7.75
C LYS A 41 -9.82 2.76 -8.13
N GLU A 42 -9.03 3.54 -7.41
CA GLU A 42 -8.87 4.97 -7.60
C GLU A 42 -7.63 5.28 -8.44
N SER A 43 -7.74 6.26 -9.33
CA SER A 43 -6.62 6.70 -10.18
C SER A 43 -5.41 7.24 -9.42
N TRP A 44 -5.60 7.60 -8.15
CA TRP A 44 -4.56 8.09 -7.23
C TRP A 44 -4.12 7.05 -6.20
N GLY A 45 -4.70 5.84 -6.21
CA GLY A 45 -4.50 4.83 -5.17
C GLY A 45 -3.11 4.20 -5.16
N ALA A 46 -2.59 3.83 -6.33
CA ALA A 46 -1.25 3.26 -6.43
C ALA A 46 -0.15 4.22 -5.91
N PRO A 47 -0.18 5.54 -6.24
CA PRO A 47 0.66 6.53 -5.56
C PRO A 47 0.48 6.57 -4.03
N ALA A 48 -0.75 6.44 -3.52
CA ALA A 48 -1.00 6.46 -2.08
C ALA A 48 -0.38 5.24 -1.36
N ILE A 49 -0.50 4.04 -1.91
CA ILE A 49 0.14 2.83 -1.36
C ILE A 49 1.65 3.00 -1.32
N ARG A 50 2.26 3.48 -2.42
CA ARG A 50 3.70 3.75 -2.46
C ARG A 50 4.13 4.80 -1.45
N GLN A 51 3.31 5.82 -1.20
CA GLN A 51 3.61 6.81 -0.17
C GLN A 51 3.63 6.18 1.23
N MET A 52 2.67 5.32 1.56
CA MET A 52 2.65 4.61 2.84
C MET A 52 3.92 3.76 3.02
N ILE A 53 4.33 3.03 1.99
CA ILE A 53 5.57 2.23 2.02
C ILE A 53 6.81 3.12 2.15
N LEU A 54 6.86 4.26 1.45
CA LEU A 54 7.95 5.21 1.57
C LEU A 54 8.05 5.80 2.98
N ASP A 55 6.92 6.06 3.62
CA ASP A 55 6.89 6.53 5.01
C ASP A 55 7.44 5.46 5.95
N GLU A 56 7.15 4.17 5.72
CA GLU A 56 7.77 3.07 6.47
C GLU A 56 9.30 2.99 6.25
N VAL A 57 9.80 3.27 5.03
CA VAL A 57 11.24 3.40 4.77
C VAL A 57 11.84 4.50 5.66
N HIS A 58 11.20 5.67 5.72
CA HIS A 58 11.68 6.77 6.56
C HIS A 58 11.69 6.39 8.04
N VAL A 59 10.62 5.75 8.55
CA VAL A 59 10.56 5.26 9.93
C VAL A 59 11.71 4.30 10.24
N CYS A 60 12.03 3.37 9.33
CA CYS A 60 13.14 2.44 9.51
C CYS A 60 14.51 3.17 9.53
N VAL A 61 14.70 4.14 8.63
CA VAL A 61 15.93 4.95 8.57
C VAL A 61 16.11 5.79 9.85
N GLU A 62 15.06 6.43 10.34
CA GLU A 62 15.10 7.24 11.57
C GLU A 62 15.44 6.40 12.81
N ARG A 63 15.01 5.13 12.83
CA ARG A 63 15.36 4.16 13.89
C ARG A 63 16.77 3.59 13.75
N GLY A 64 17.45 3.83 12.63
CA GLY A 64 18.77 3.26 12.32
C GLY A 64 18.72 1.80 11.90
N ASP A 65 17.55 1.26 11.53
CA ASP A 65 17.42 -0.12 11.07
C ASP A 65 17.62 -0.20 9.55
N CYS A 66 18.89 -0.24 9.15
CA CYS A 66 19.28 -0.30 7.74
C CYS A 66 18.77 -1.56 7.03
N SER A 67 18.55 -2.67 7.75
CA SER A 67 18.07 -3.91 7.13
C SER A 67 16.59 -3.80 6.79
N GLU A 68 15.77 -3.32 7.72
CA GLU A 68 14.34 -3.13 7.46
C GLU A 68 14.10 -2.01 6.45
N ALA A 69 14.89 -0.93 6.48
CA ALA A 69 14.84 0.11 5.46
C ALA A 69 15.13 -0.44 4.04
N ALA A 70 16.11 -1.34 3.90
CA ALA A 70 16.41 -1.98 2.62
C ALA A 70 15.27 -2.89 2.13
N LYS A 71 14.61 -3.63 3.02
CA LYS A 71 13.44 -4.46 2.68
C LYS A 71 12.27 -3.60 2.22
N ALA A 72 11.95 -2.53 2.96
CA ALA A 72 10.88 -1.61 2.62
C ALA A 72 11.16 -0.87 1.30
N LEU A 73 12.42 -0.52 1.02
CA LEU A 73 12.81 0.07 -0.27
C LEU A 73 12.67 -0.93 -1.43
N ALA A 74 13.03 -2.19 -1.21
CA ALA A 74 12.81 -3.24 -2.20
C ALA A 74 11.31 -3.47 -2.47
N LEU A 75 10.49 -3.47 -1.42
CA LEU A 75 9.03 -3.52 -1.52
C LEU A 75 8.48 -2.35 -2.35
N LEU A 76 8.93 -1.11 -2.06
CA LEU A 76 8.54 0.07 -2.81
C LEU A 76 8.80 -0.09 -4.32
N ASN A 77 9.98 -0.60 -4.68
CA ASN A 77 10.34 -0.86 -6.08
C ASN A 77 9.43 -1.92 -6.72
N ARG A 78 9.11 -3.01 -6.01
CA ARG A 78 8.16 -4.03 -6.51
C ARG A 78 6.75 -3.44 -6.69
N THR A 79 6.31 -2.59 -5.77
CA THR A 79 5.01 -1.90 -5.82
C THR A 79 4.90 -1.00 -7.06
N PHE A 80 5.99 -0.34 -7.46
CA PHE A 80 6.01 0.45 -8.71
C PHE A 80 5.79 -0.41 -9.96
N VAL A 81 6.26 -1.66 -9.94
CA VAL A 81 6.10 -2.62 -11.05
C VAL A 81 4.71 -3.26 -11.02
N ALA A 82 4.23 -3.65 -9.85
CA ALA A 82 2.90 -4.27 -9.66
C ALA A 82 1.77 -3.28 -9.98
N HIS A 83 1.88 -2.04 -9.50
CA HIS A 83 0.85 -1.02 -9.63
C HIS A 83 1.40 0.23 -10.34
N PRO A 84 1.64 0.17 -11.67
CA PRO A 84 2.27 1.26 -12.40
C PRO A 84 1.36 2.50 -12.52
N GLY A 85 1.99 3.68 -12.57
CA GLY A 85 1.30 4.93 -12.84
C GLY A 85 0.52 5.50 -11.65
N GLY A 86 -0.59 6.17 -11.98
CA GLY A 86 -1.43 6.94 -11.07
C GLY A 86 -1.18 8.45 -11.12
N VAL A 87 -2.13 9.21 -10.60
CA VAL A 87 -2.10 10.68 -10.56
C VAL A 87 -1.99 11.19 -9.12
N ASP A 88 -1.44 12.39 -8.95
CA ASP A 88 -1.45 13.05 -7.64
C ASP A 88 -2.91 13.26 -7.19
N ARG A 89 -3.26 12.71 -6.01
CA ARG A 89 -4.60 12.84 -5.40
C ARG A 89 -5.06 14.28 -5.31
N ARG A 90 -4.15 15.24 -5.08
CA ARG A 90 -4.45 16.68 -4.99
C ARG A 90 -4.88 17.27 -6.33
N SER A 91 -4.54 16.61 -7.44
CA SER A 91 -4.90 17.00 -8.79
C SER A 91 -6.20 16.37 -9.27
N VAL A 92 -6.76 15.40 -8.53
CA VAL A 92 -8.04 14.75 -8.87
C VAL A 92 -9.19 15.66 -8.43
N PRO A 93 -10.13 16.04 -9.31
CA PRO A 93 -11.32 16.77 -8.90
C PRO A 93 -12.08 15.95 -7.84
N HIS A 94 -12.47 16.55 -6.72
CA HIS A 94 -13.35 15.91 -5.74
C HIS A 94 -14.70 15.59 -6.40
N GLN A 95 -14.81 14.43 -7.04
CA GLN A 95 -16.10 13.86 -7.38
C GLN A 95 -16.66 13.29 -6.08
N SER A 96 -17.79 13.84 -5.65
CA SER A 96 -18.53 13.35 -4.49
C SER A 96 -19.00 11.93 -4.80
N HIS A 97 -18.23 10.92 -4.39
CA HIS A 97 -18.66 9.53 -4.46
C HIS A 97 -19.79 9.33 -3.45
N HIS A 98 -21.03 9.53 -3.91
CA HIS A 98 -22.21 8.92 -3.31
C HIS A 98 -22.26 7.47 -3.77
N HIS A 99 -22.04 6.55 -2.84
CA HIS A 99 -22.62 5.21 -2.83
C HIS A 99 -22.88 4.81 -1.38
#